data_AF-E8LI71-F1
#
_entry.id   AF-E8LI71-F1
#
_cell.length_a   1.000
_cell.length_b   1.000
_cell.length_c   1.000
_cell.angle_alpha   90.00
_cell.angle_beta   90.00
_cell.angle_gamma   90.00
#
_symmetry.space_group_name_H-M   'P 1'
#
loop_
_entity.id
_entity.type
_entity.pdbx_description
1 polymer ?
#
loop_
_entity_poly.entity_id
_entity_poly.type
_entity_poly.pdbx_seq_one_letter_code
_entity_poly.pdbx_strand_id
1 'polypeptide(L)'
;MKADDGKNYIYVTPYGTMDIDKYKKVKTILFVRKYAPGTYQIIAKAENLRLAEEIEDYINNKNNYGDIRQLQQTKIAKIKFSSVSYKDIFENNRTKTKSNNKINGAFYTYTGKVTMANKILIISKTDFVNDSKKLFRSSLKMFIDKQSTPNAYNKLEEYIEDHNKENWKDETQKIKVKRKLKNNSNFISILGKEDDELSFSNLFAYIFRTYKELFFHFYIDILSNSKNFKNEQLYKYFDFNQIFKVEREINNIDIKLTDDKGNVIVIENKIKSNINGVNLKIEDHFHKIESQLSKYYNIVKNETETKNVKASFFIFYPEYHEVLKNSLPAYLDADKYVLISYKNIYGYYKKWFDDNKKNLSTLPRFYFDQFLNSLKKHTESVDNQLEEELKLKFNNRIFELRQSSKS
;
A
#
# COMPACT_ATOMS: atom_id res chain seq x y z
N MET A 1 -7.23 10.36 15.24
CA MET A 1 -7.99 9.84 16.39
C MET A 1 -8.01 10.89 17.50
N LYS A 2 -9.03 10.95 18.36
CA LYS A 2 -9.09 11.89 19.51
C LYS A 2 -8.74 11.17 20.82
N ALA A 3 -8.03 11.85 21.71
CA ALA A 3 -7.78 11.39 23.08
C ALA A 3 -9.03 11.57 23.96
N ASP A 4 -8.98 11.15 25.22
CA ASP A 4 -10.11 11.20 26.14
C ASP A 4 -10.57 12.64 26.44
N ASP A 5 -9.66 13.61 26.37
CA ASP A 5 -9.94 15.04 26.46
C ASP A 5 -10.58 15.63 25.17
N GLY A 6 -10.76 14.81 24.14
CA GLY A 6 -11.36 15.20 22.86
C GLY A 6 -10.40 15.86 21.87
N LYS A 7 -9.12 16.06 22.22
CA LYS A 7 -8.13 16.71 21.36
C LYS A 7 -7.48 15.73 20.38
N ASN A 8 -7.05 16.24 19.23
CA ASN A 8 -6.10 15.55 18.36
C ASN A 8 -4.68 16.02 18.70
N TYR A 9 -3.79 15.06 18.97
CA TYR A 9 -2.37 15.30 19.21
C TYR A 9 -1.61 14.96 17.93
N ILE A 10 -0.95 15.94 17.33
CA ILE A 10 -0.34 15.85 16.01
C ILE A 10 1.18 15.83 16.15
N TYR A 11 1.80 14.79 15.61
CA TYR A 11 3.25 14.63 15.54
C TYR A 11 3.74 15.02 14.15
N VAL A 12 4.58 16.06 14.04
CA VAL A 12 5.22 16.46 12.76
C VAL A 12 6.72 16.19 12.79
N THR A 13 7.34 16.29 13.97
CA THR A 13 8.65 15.79 14.43
C THR A 13 9.15 16.74 15.52
N PRO A 14 9.40 16.30 16.75
CA PRO A 14 10.02 17.11 17.78
C PRO A 14 11.56 17.14 17.67
N TYR A 15 12.23 16.20 16.97
CA TYR A 15 13.69 15.96 17.14
C TYR A 15 14.56 15.84 15.87
N GLY A 16 14.17 16.50 14.78
CA GLY A 16 15.11 16.90 13.71
C GLY A 16 15.53 18.37 13.87
N THR A 17 16.17 18.97 12.88
CA THR A 17 16.35 20.43 12.80
C THR A 17 14.96 21.10 12.79
N MET A 18 14.54 21.60 13.95
CA MET A 18 13.36 22.46 14.06
C MET A 18 13.74 23.85 13.55
N ASP A 19 13.26 24.19 12.36
CA ASP A 19 13.24 25.59 11.91
C ASP A 19 12.11 26.31 12.64
N ILE A 20 12.41 26.75 13.85
CA ILE A 20 11.49 27.36 14.82
C ILE A 20 10.59 28.42 14.17
N ASP A 21 11.16 29.27 13.33
CA ASP A 21 10.44 30.37 12.68
C ASP A 21 9.39 29.87 11.69
N LYS A 22 9.61 28.70 11.08
CA LYS A 22 8.63 28.07 10.21
C LYS A 22 7.49 27.44 11.00
N TYR A 23 7.76 26.81 12.15
CA TYR A 23 6.72 26.13 12.93
C TYR A 23 5.69 27.11 13.49
N LYS A 24 6.12 28.28 13.99
CA LYS A 24 5.21 29.34 14.47
C LYS A 24 4.25 29.86 13.39
N LYS A 25 4.62 29.72 12.12
CA LYS A 25 3.87 30.25 10.96
C LYS A 25 2.97 29.20 10.29
N VAL A 26 2.93 27.97 10.80
CA VAL A 26 2.11 26.90 10.19
C VAL A 26 0.62 27.17 10.45
N LYS A 27 -0.11 27.49 9.39
CA LYS A 27 -1.58 27.65 9.39
C LYS A 27 -2.30 26.29 9.34
N THR A 28 -1.85 25.43 8.43
CA THR A 28 -2.51 24.15 8.12
C THR A 28 -1.44 23.07 7.93
N ILE A 29 -1.73 21.85 8.39
CA ILE A 29 -0.93 20.66 8.11
C ILE A 29 -1.73 19.74 7.20
N LEU A 30 -1.17 19.36 6.06
CA LEU A 30 -1.72 18.32 5.19
C LEU A 30 -1.00 17.01 5.45
N PHE A 31 -1.78 15.97 5.74
CA PHE A 31 -1.28 14.61 5.81
C PHE A 31 -1.40 13.98 4.43
N VAL A 32 -0.30 13.41 3.96
CA VAL A 32 -0.22 12.82 2.63
C VAL A 32 0.32 11.40 2.71
N ARG A 33 -0.07 10.57 1.75
CA ARG A 33 0.54 9.26 1.50
C ARG A 33 0.95 9.14 0.04
N LYS A 34 1.91 8.27 -0.25
CA LYS A 34 2.26 7.95 -1.64
C LYS A 34 1.05 7.32 -2.32
N TYR A 35 0.71 7.81 -3.51
CA TYR A 35 -0.40 7.29 -4.31
C TYR A 35 0.11 6.57 -5.56
N ALA A 36 1.03 7.22 -6.29
CA ALA A 36 1.71 6.68 -7.46
C ALA A 36 3.14 7.25 -7.55
N PRO A 37 4.02 6.71 -8.40
CA PRO A 37 5.30 7.35 -8.74
C PRO A 37 5.15 8.86 -9.01
N GLY A 38 5.73 9.70 -8.13
CA GLY A 38 5.69 11.15 -8.28
C GLY A 38 4.39 11.84 -7.86
N THR A 39 3.47 11.10 -7.24
CA THR A 39 2.12 11.57 -6.90
C THR A 39 1.73 11.13 -5.48
N TYR A 40 1.11 12.04 -4.73
CA TYR A 40 0.69 11.81 -3.36
C TYR A 40 -0.78 12.15 -3.20
N GLN A 41 -1.47 11.36 -2.37
CA GLN A 41 -2.85 11.62 -2.00
C GLN A 41 -2.88 12.37 -0.67
N ILE A 42 -3.67 13.43 -0.59
CA ILE A 42 -3.99 14.10 0.68
C ILE A 42 -5.08 13.27 1.38
N ILE A 43 -4.78 12.83 2.62
CA ILE A 43 -5.67 11.96 3.41
C ILE A 43 -6.38 12.69 4.54
N ALA A 44 -5.81 13.80 5.02
CA ALA A 44 -6.38 14.61 6.08
C ALA A 44 -5.76 16.01 6.08
N LYS A 45 -6.46 16.96 6.69
CA LYS A 45 -5.91 18.26 7.07
C LYS A 45 -6.07 18.50 8.57
N ALA A 46 -5.14 19.26 9.15
CA ALA A 46 -5.27 19.81 10.49
C ALA A 46 -5.23 21.34 10.48
N GLU A 47 -6.19 21.94 11.16
CA GLU A 47 -6.40 23.38 11.28
C GLU A 47 -6.60 23.78 12.75
N ASN A 48 -6.69 25.08 13.02
CA ASN A 48 -6.77 25.63 14.39
C ASN A 48 -5.62 25.11 15.26
N LEU A 49 -4.42 25.12 14.68
CA LEU A 49 -3.23 24.55 15.28
C LEU A 49 -2.80 25.40 16.48
N ARG A 50 -2.53 24.72 17.59
CA ARG A 50 -1.87 25.28 18.76
C ARG A 50 -0.58 24.52 18.99
N LEU A 51 0.54 25.23 18.99
CA LEU A 51 1.83 24.65 19.28
C LEU A 51 1.81 24.10 20.71
N ALA A 52 2.52 22.99 20.94
CA ALA A 52 2.70 22.48 22.30
C ALA A 52 3.40 23.55 23.16
N GLU A 53 2.85 23.84 24.35
CA GLU A 53 3.37 24.87 25.27
C GLU A 53 4.87 24.71 25.52
N GLU A 54 5.35 23.47 25.64
CA GLU A 54 6.76 23.18 25.92
C GLU A 54 7.68 23.51 24.73
N ILE A 55 7.14 23.42 23.50
CA ILE A 55 7.87 23.85 22.30
C ILE A 55 7.83 25.38 22.22
N GLU A 56 6.70 26.00 22.57
CA GLU A 56 6.61 27.46 22.62
C GLU A 56 7.58 28.06 23.65
N ASP A 57 7.69 27.46 24.84
CA ASP A 57 8.65 27.82 25.88
C ASP A 57 10.09 27.65 25.43
N TYR A 58 10.42 26.55 24.71
CA TYR A 58 11.75 26.40 24.10
C TYR A 58 12.09 27.56 23.19
N ILE A 59 11.15 27.89 22.31
CA ILE A 59 11.34 28.92 21.30
C ILE A 59 11.54 30.28 21.96
N ASN A 60 10.75 30.60 22.97
CA ASN A 60 10.75 31.91 23.59
C ASN A 60 11.90 32.11 24.58
N ASN A 61 12.32 31.04 25.29
CA ASN A 61 13.28 31.14 26.40
C ASN A 61 14.68 30.59 26.10
N LYS A 62 14.95 30.09 24.88
CA LYS A 62 16.23 29.45 24.50
C LYS A 62 16.70 28.36 25.49
N ASN A 63 15.74 27.66 26.11
CA ASN A 63 16.03 26.62 27.10
C ASN A 63 16.82 25.46 26.49
N ASN A 64 17.60 24.75 27.31
CA ASN A 64 18.33 23.59 26.84
C ASN A 64 17.36 22.48 26.38
N TYR A 65 17.68 21.88 25.25
CA TYR A 65 16.86 20.85 24.59
C TYR A 65 16.52 19.64 25.47
N GLY A 66 17.34 19.34 26.48
CA GLY A 66 17.08 18.29 27.47
C GLY A 66 15.87 18.59 28.37
N ASP A 67 15.68 19.86 28.75
CA ASP A 67 14.65 20.27 29.71
C ASP A 67 13.25 20.16 29.10
N ILE A 68 13.12 20.48 27.80
CA ILE A 68 11.86 20.36 27.06
C ILE A 68 11.42 18.92 26.91
N ARG A 69 12.37 17.99 26.68
CA ARG A 69 12.06 16.56 26.63
C ARG A 69 11.46 16.10 27.95
N GLN A 70 12.00 16.54 29.08
CA GLN A 70 11.49 16.19 30.40
C GLN A 70 10.11 16.81 30.66
N LEU A 71 9.92 18.09 30.32
CA LEU A 71 8.64 18.77 30.45
C LEU A 71 7.54 18.09 29.62
N GLN A 72 7.83 17.79 28.35
CA GLN A 72 6.85 17.12 27.50
C GLN A 72 6.53 15.70 27.97
N GLN A 73 7.48 14.96 28.56
CA GLN A 73 7.19 13.65 29.16
C GLN A 73 6.13 13.76 30.26
N THR A 74 6.24 14.77 31.12
CA THR A 74 5.28 15.03 32.20
C THR A 74 3.88 15.36 31.67
N LYS A 75 3.80 16.13 30.57
CA LYS A 75 2.51 16.53 29.99
C LYS A 75 1.87 15.43 29.16
N ILE A 76 2.67 14.69 28.38
CA ILE A 76 2.20 13.52 27.63
C ILE A 76 1.68 12.43 28.56
N ALA A 77 2.24 12.26 29.76
CA ALA A 77 1.72 11.33 30.75
C ALA A 77 0.27 11.62 31.18
N LYS A 78 -0.21 12.86 31.02
CA LYS A 78 -1.61 13.24 31.30
C LYS A 78 -2.57 12.88 30.17
N ILE A 79 -2.05 12.64 28.95
CA ILE A 79 -2.86 12.24 27.81
C ILE A 79 -3.33 10.81 28.02
N LYS A 80 -4.63 10.59 27.88
CA LYS A 80 -5.24 9.26 28.01
C LYS A 80 -6.01 8.87 26.77
N PHE A 81 -5.98 7.59 26.45
CA PHE A 81 -6.80 6.97 25.42
C PHE A 81 -7.54 5.79 26.03
N SER A 82 -8.88 5.86 26.04
CA SER A 82 -9.74 4.86 26.66
C SER A 82 -9.33 4.58 28.12
N SER A 83 -9.05 5.65 28.87
CA SER A 83 -8.61 5.68 30.27
C SER A 83 -7.19 5.18 30.54
N VAL A 84 -6.44 4.75 29.52
CA VAL A 84 -5.04 4.32 29.66
C VAL A 84 -4.11 5.48 29.33
N SER A 85 -3.09 5.70 30.16
CA SER A 85 -2.15 6.80 29.93
C SER A 85 -1.29 6.54 28.69
N TYR A 86 -0.95 7.61 27.95
CA TYR A 86 -0.04 7.53 26.80
C TYR A 86 1.30 6.89 27.19
N LYS A 87 1.83 7.25 28.36
CA LYS A 87 3.10 6.73 28.86
C LYS A 87 3.10 5.20 28.96
N ASP A 88 2.01 4.61 29.44
CA ASP A 88 1.90 3.16 29.65
C ASP A 88 1.72 2.41 28.31
N ILE A 89 1.00 3.03 27.37
CA ILE A 89 0.82 2.49 26.02
C ILE A 89 2.18 2.28 25.35
N PHE A 90 3.09 3.25 25.49
CA PHE A 90 4.40 3.25 24.83
C PHE A 90 5.57 2.84 25.73
N GLU A 91 5.31 2.28 26.91
CA GLU A 91 6.37 1.94 27.89
C GLU A 91 7.45 1.00 27.33
N ASN A 92 7.05 0.09 26.44
CA ASN A 92 7.92 -0.92 25.85
C ASN A 92 8.70 -0.41 24.62
N ASN A 93 8.41 0.79 24.13
CA ASN A 93 9.07 1.37 22.96
C ASN A 93 10.39 2.08 23.31
N ARG A 94 11.15 1.54 24.28
CA ARG A 94 12.33 2.21 24.86
C ARG A 94 13.45 2.32 23.84
N THR A 95 13.67 3.50 23.29
CA THR A 95 14.93 3.85 22.62
C THR A 95 15.92 4.38 23.65
N LYS A 96 17.07 3.73 23.82
CA LYS A 96 18.19 4.28 24.60
C LYS A 96 18.75 5.49 23.86
N THR A 97 18.65 6.67 24.45
CA THR A 97 19.40 7.84 23.97
C THR A 97 20.83 7.81 24.52
N LYS A 98 21.78 8.52 23.87
CA LYS A 98 23.18 8.62 24.32
C LYS A 98 23.35 9.09 25.77
N SER A 99 22.32 9.71 26.36
CA SER A 99 22.33 10.27 27.72
C SER A 99 21.62 9.40 28.76
N ASN A 100 21.41 8.09 28.52
CA ASN A 100 20.67 7.17 29.41
C ASN A 100 19.21 7.56 29.73
N ASN A 101 18.69 8.64 29.15
CA ASN A 101 17.29 9.03 29.29
C ASN A 101 16.40 8.09 28.47
N LYS A 102 15.47 7.42 29.16
CA LYS A 102 14.44 6.56 28.55
C LYS A 102 13.30 7.44 28.05
N ILE A 103 13.05 7.42 26.75
CA ILE A 103 11.90 8.08 26.14
C ILE A 103 10.85 7.00 25.84
N ASN A 104 9.64 7.17 26.38
CA ASN A 104 8.51 6.27 26.17
C ASN A 104 7.54 6.92 25.17
N GLY A 105 7.77 6.76 23.87
CA GLY A 105 6.87 7.21 22.80
C GLY A 105 7.27 8.50 22.08
N ALA A 106 6.35 9.01 21.26
CA ALA A 106 6.57 10.13 20.34
C ALA A 106 5.96 11.43 20.88
N PHE A 107 6.67 12.55 20.77
CA PHE A 107 6.19 13.82 21.32
C PHE A 107 5.39 14.64 20.31
N TYR A 108 4.21 15.10 20.72
CA TYR A 108 3.36 15.91 19.86
C TYR A 108 3.95 17.30 19.61
N THR A 109 3.65 17.85 18.44
CA THR A 109 4.07 19.20 18.02
C THR A 109 2.90 20.18 18.14
N TYR A 110 1.70 19.75 17.73
CA TYR A 110 0.50 20.58 17.75
C TYR A 110 -0.67 19.83 18.37
N THR A 111 -1.60 20.61 18.92
CA THR A 111 -3.00 20.20 19.00
C THR A 111 -3.81 20.95 17.94
N GLY A 112 -4.87 20.36 17.42
CA GLY A 112 -5.69 21.00 16.40
C GLY A 112 -6.91 20.18 16.02
N LYS A 113 -7.74 20.71 15.12
CA LYS A 113 -8.87 19.98 14.54
C LYS A 113 -8.39 19.22 13.32
N VAL A 114 -8.48 17.89 13.35
CA VAL A 114 -8.16 17.04 12.21
C VAL A 114 -9.45 16.66 11.48
N THR A 115 -9.46 16.84 10.16
CA THR A 115 -10.55 16.39 9.27
C THR A 115 -9.98 15.48 8.19
N MET A 116 -10.72 14.43 7.87
CA MET A 116 -10.33 13.43 6.87
C MET A 116 -10.79 13.89 5.50
N ALA A 117 -10.02 13.56 4.46
CA ALA A 117 -10.45 13.77 3.08
C ALA A 117 -11.65 12.86 2.77
N ASN A 118 -12.72 13.45 2.26
CA ASN A 118 -13.96 12.78 1.86
C ASN A 118 -13.97 12.40 0.37
N LYS A 119 -12.96 12.84 -0.39
CA LYS A 119 -12.73 12.47 -1.79
C LYS A 119 -11.24 12.29 -2.07
N ILE A 120 -10.90 11.70 -3.22
CA ILE A 120 -9.51 11.53 -3.63
C ILE A 120 -8.96 12.90 -4.05
N LEU A 121 -8.01 13.43 -3.27
CA LEU A 121 -7.30 14.68 -3.53
C LEU A 121 -5.83 14.35 -3.81
N ILE A 122 -5.30 14.83 -4.94
CA ILE A 122 -3.99 14.43 -5.43
C ILE A 122 -3.09 15.65 -5.61
N ILE A 123 -1.83 15.51 -5.20
CA ILE A 123 -0.73 16.41 -5.53
C ILE A 123 0.35 15.63 -6.27
N SER A 124 1.02 16.29 -7.20
CA SER A 124 1.95 15.69 -8.14
C SER A 124 3.18 16.57 -8.32
N LYS A 125 4.24 16.02 -8.93
CA LYS A 125 5.44 16.80 -9.26
C LYS A 125 5.14 18.00 -10.16
N THR A 126 4.11 17.94 -11.01
CA THR A 126 3.77 19.02 -11.94
C THR A 126 3.29 20.27 -11.21
N ASP A 127 2.67 20.10 -10.04
CA ASP A 127 2.21 21.21 -9.18
C ASP A 127 3.39 22.04 -8.61
N PHE A 128 4.62 21.53 -8.74
CA PHE A 128 5.85 22.15 -8.24
C PHE A 128 6.83 22.55 -9.36
N VAL A 129 6.45 22.43 -10.65
CA VAL A 129 7.39 22.60 -11.80
C VAL A 129 8.03 23.98 -11.85
N ASN A 130 7.29 25.01 -11.44
CA ASN A 130 7.76 26.40 -11.45
C ASN A 130 8.23 26.89 -10.08
N ASP A 131 8.33 25.99 -9.10
CA ASP A 131 8.73 26.33 -7.75
C ASP A 131 10.21 25.97 -7.51
N SER A 132 10.87 26.76 -6.67
CA SER A 132 12.29 26.56 -6.32
C SER A 132 12.58 25.22 -5.63
N LYS A 133 11.54 24.54 -5.12
CA LYS A 133 11.62 23.28 -4.38
C LYS A 133 10.96 22.14 -5.15
N LYS A 134 11.67 21.01 -5.29
CA LYS A 134 11.09 19.77 -5.82
C LYS A 134 10.30 19.02 -4.75
N LEU A 135 9.17 18.44 -5.15
CA LEU A 135 8.31 17.59 -4.33
C LEU A 135 9.10 16.40 -3.71
N PHE A 136 9.12 16.36 -2.37
CA PHE A 136 9.67 15.32 -1.48
C PHE A 136 10.96 14.59 -1.95
N ARG A 137 12.12 14.93 -1.38
CA ARG A 137 13.41 14.25 -1.69
C ARG A 137 13.81 13.12 -0.73
N SER A 138 13.40 13.13 0.54
CA SER A 138 13.77 12.06 1.50
C SER A 138 12.99 12.04 2.83
N SER A 139 12.55 13.19 3.34
CA SER A 139 12.00 13.31 4.71
C SER A 139 10.48 13.18 4.83
N LEU A 140 9.75 12.93 3.73
CA LEU A 140 8.26 12.95 3.65
C LEU A 140 7.62 14.22 4.29
N LYS A 141 8.39 15.30 4.44
CA LYS A 141 7.98 16.55 5.06
C LYS A 141 8.45 17.72 4.20
N MET A 142 7.55 18.68 4.01
CA MET A 142 7.81 19.88 3.23
C MET A 142 7.06 21.06 3.84
N PHE A 143 7.76 22.19 4.01
CA PHE A 143 7.13 23.47 4.31
C PHE A 143 6.90 24.22 3.00
N ILE A 144 5.65 24.61 2.79
CA ILE A 144 5.17 25.31 1.60
C ILE A 144 4.70 26.68 2.07
N ASP A 145 5.18 27.71 1.39
CA ASP A 145 4.86 29.10 1.67
C ASP A 145 4.67 29.87 0.36
N LYS A 146 3.88 30.93 0.42
CA LYS A 146 3.51 31.74 -0.75
C LYS A 146 4.71 32.40 -1.43
N GLN A 147 5.81 32.65 -0.70
CA GLN A 147 6.96 33.38 -1.23
C GLN A 147 7.91 32.47 -2.01
N SER A 148 8.24 31.29 -1.49
CA SER A 148 9.22 30.36 -2.07
C SER A 148 8.62 29.32 -3.01
N THR A 149 7.32 29.03 -2.84
CA THR A 149 6.57 28.00 -3.58
C THR A 149 5.14 28.49 -3.90
N PRO A 150 4.99 29.59 -4.68
CA PRO A 150 3.69 30.22 -4.91
C PRO A 150 2.70 29.30 -5.62
N ASN A 151 3.14 28.49 -6.58
CA ASN A 151 2.24 27.65 -7.38
C ASN A 151 1.68 26.51 -6.53
N ALA A 152 2.57 25.78 -5.84
CA ALA A 152 2.14 24.74 -4.91
C ALA A 152 1.29 25.31 -3.77
N TYR A 153 1.62 26.50 -3.26
CA TYR A 153 0.83 27.16 -2.22
C TYR A 153 -0.60 27.44 -2.67
N ASN A 154 -0.77 28.10 -3.83
CA ASN A 154 -2.09 28.41 -4.36
C ASN A 154 -2.90 27.13 -4.63
N LYS A 155 -2.27 26.11 -5.21
CA LYS A 155 -2.94 24.84 -5.48
C LYS A 155 -3.41 24.13 -4.22
N LEU A 156 -2.62 24.20 -3.14
CA LEU A 156 -2.99 23.61 -1.87
C LEU A 156 -4.06 24.42 -1.12
N GLU A 157 -4.02 25.75 -1.19
CA GLU A 157 -5.10 26.58 -0.64
C GLU A 157 -6.43 26.26 -1.32
N GLU A 158 -6.47 26.03 -2.66
CA GLU A 158 -7.68 25.56 -3.35
C GLU A 158 -8.29 24.34 -2.64
N TYR A 159 -7.49 23.34 -2.26
CA TYR A 159 -8.01 22.17 -1.55
C TYR A 159 -8.47 22.45 -0.12
N ILE A 160 -7.83 23.39 0.55
CA ILE A 160 -8.04 23.70 1.98
C ILE A 160 -9.29 24.57 2.16
N GLU A 161 -9.56 25.47 1.23
CA GLU A 161 -10.52 26.57 1.37
C GLU A 161 -11.94 26.14 1.77
N ASP A 162 -12.62 27.06 2.47
CA ASP A 162 -13.91 26.86 3.12
C ASP A 162 -15.06 26.59 2.14
N HIS A 163 -14.93 27.04 0.89
CA HIS A 163 -15.90 26.76 -0.17
C HIS A 163 -15.84 25.31 -0.68
N ASN A 164 -14.79 24.56 -0.31
CA ASN A 164 -14.59 23.15 -0.63
C ASN A 164 -14.79 22.24 0.60
N LYS A 165 -15.69 22.62 1.52
CA LYS A 165 -15.99 21.88 2.76
C LYS A 165 -16.45 20.45 2.50
N GLU A 166 -17.07 20.16 1.37
CA GLU A 166 -17.48 18.82 0.94
C GLU A 166 -16.29 17.86 0.73
N ASN A 167 -15.08 18.40 0.57
CA ASN A 167 -13.84 17.63 0.51
C ASN A 167 -13.45 17.05 1.87
N TRP A 168 -14.04 17.53 2.96
CA TRP A 168 -13.55 17.30 4.32
C TRP A 168 -14.66 16.81 5.24
N LYS A 169 -14.35 15.80 6.04
CA LYS A 169 -15.30 15.24 7.01
C LYS A 169 -14.63 15.04 8.37
N ASP A 170 -15.29 15.48 9.44
CA ASP A 170 -14.81 15.16 10.80
C ASP A 170 -15.23 13.74 11.17
N GLU A 171 -14.37 12.79 10.80
CA GLU A 171 -14.51 11.39 11.20
C GLU A 171 -13.64 11.04 12.41
N THR A 172 -12.96 12.02 13.00
CA THR A 172 -12.07 11.73 14.11
C THR A 172 -12.88 11.52 15.39
N GLN A 173 -12.83 10.31 15.92
CA GLN A 173 -13.55 9.93 17.12
C GLN A 173 -12.61 9.65 18.29
N LYS A 174 -13.14 9.78 19.51
CA LYS A 174 -12.47 9.29 20.72
C LYS A 174 -12.28 7.78 20.61
N ILE A 175 -11.10 7.29 20.98
CA ILE A 175 -10.81 5.87 20.92
C ILE A 175 -11.62 5.13 21.97
N LYS A 176 -12.44 4.18 21.53
CA LYS A 176 -13.22 3.28 22.39
C LYS A 176 -12.75 1.85 22.18
N VAL A 177 -11.88 1.36 23.06
CA VAL A 177 -11.41 -0.03 22.99
C VAL A 177 -12.39 -0.93 23.72
N LYS A 178 -12.99 -1.90 23.01
CA LYS A 178 -13.94 -2.87 23.60
C LYS A 178 -13.40 -4.29 23.62
N ARG A 179 -12.60 -4.66 22.61
CA ARG A 179 -12.07 -6.01 22.41
C ARG A 179 -10.69 -5.94 21.79
N LYS A 180 -9.89 -6.99 22.00
CA LYS A 180 -8.69 -7.24 21.19
C LYS A 180 -9.11 -7.41 19.73
N LEU A 181 -8.46 -6.66 18.85
CA LEU A 181 -8.59 -6.81 17.41
C LEU A 181 -7.72 -7.99 16.96
N LYS A 182 -8.26 -8.81 16.05
CA LYS A 182 -7.54 -9.96 15.51
C LYS A 182 -6.41 -9.49 14.60
N ASN A 183 -5.24 -10.10 14.76
CA ASN A 183 -4.16 -9.95 13.81
C ASN A 183 -4.44 -10.89 12.62
N ASN A 184 -4.49 -10.34 11.41
CA ASN A 184 -4.68 -11.09 10.18
C ASN A 184 -3.33 -11.46 9.53
N SER A 185 -2.25 -11.52 10.31
CA SER A 185 -0.93 -11.95 9.82
C SER A 185 -1.05 -13.31 9.15
N ASN A 186 -0.47 -13.41 7.97
CA ASN A 186 -0.28 -14.64 7.22
C ASN A 186 1.22 -14.97 7.13
N PHE A 187 1.58 -16.17 6.67
CA PHE A 187 3.00 -16.57 6.62
C PHE A 187 3.84 -15.66 5.70
N ILE A 188 3.27 -15.13 4.61
CA ILE A 188 3.98 -14.16 3.75
C ILE A 188 4.33 -12.90 4.52
N SER A 189 3.40 -12.38 5.34
CA SER A 189 3.65 -11.22 6.19
C SER A 189 4.64 -11.48 7.32
N ILE A 190 4.67 -12.71 7.84
CA ILE A 190 5.66 -13.09 8.85
C ILE A 190 7.07 -13.13 8.24
N LEU A 191 7.17 -13.54 6.97
CA LEU A 191 8.44 -13.61 6.24
C LEU A 191 8.92 -12.26 5.68
N GLY A 192 8.10 -11.19 5.78
CA GLY A 192 8.43 -9.90 5.17
C GLY A 192 8.42 -9.95 3.63
N LYS A 193 7.63 -10.85 3.05
CA LYS A 193 7.57 -11.14 1.61
C LYS A 193 6.28 -10.67 0.95
N GLU A 194 5.57 -9.77 1.61
CA GLU A 194 4.32 -9.17 1.16
C GLU A 194 4.38 -8.55 -0.23
N ASP A 195 5.52 -8.04 -0.64
CA ASP A 195 5.66 -7.35 -1.93
C ASP A 195 6.59 -8.09 -2.90
N ASP A 196 6.89 -9.35 -2.59
CA ASP A 196 7.83 -10.18 -3.34
C ASP A 196 7.08 -10.96 -4.43
N GLU A 197 7.25 -10.51 -5.67
CA GLU A 197 6.58 -11.08 -6.85
C GLU A 197 6.84 -12.58 -6.98
N LEU A 198 8.10 -13.01 -6.81
CA LEU A 198 8.51 -14.42 -6.81
C LEU A 198 7.74 -15.26 -5.78
N SER A 199 7.58 -14.76 -4.55
CA SER A 199 6.86 -15.45 -3.49
C SER A 199 5.39 -15.67 -3.87
N PHE A 200 4.71 -14.65 -4.41
CA PHE A 200 3.33 -14.79 -4.85
C PHE A 200 3.18 -15.71 -6.04
N SER A 201 4.11 -15.63 -6.98
CA SER A 201 4.06 -16.46 -8.17
C SER A 201 4.36 -17.94 -7.83
N ASN A 202 5.13 -18.21 -6.78
CA ASN A 202 5.24 -19.54 -6.17
C ASN A 202 3.93 -20.01 -5.54
N LEU A 203 3.19 -19.13 -4.84
CA LEU A 203 1.88 -19.48 -4.28
C LEU A 203 0.85 -19.77 -5.36
N PHE A 204 0.79 -18.97 -6.41
CA PHE A 204 -0.06 -19.25 -7.57
C PHE A 204 0.28 -20.61 -8.17
N ALA A 205 1.55 -20.91 -8.40
CA ALA A 205 1.93 -22.21 -8.95
C ALA A 205 1.57 -23.38 -8.02
N TYR A 206 1.71 -23.21 -6.70
CA TYR A 206 1.23 -24.20 -5.74
C TYR A 206 -0.29 -24.43 -5.88
N ILE A 207 -1.08 -23.35 -5.85
CA ILE A 207 -2.55 -23.44 -5.99
C ILE A 207 -2.94 -24.08 -7.32
N PHE A 208 -2.29 -23.72 -8.43
CA PHE A 208 -2.60 -24.27 -9.75
C PHE A 208 -2.23 -25.76 -9.85
N ARG A 209 -1.13 -26.19 -9.22
CA ARG A 209 -0.73 -27.61 -9.19
C ARG A 209 -1.64 -28.45 -8.31
N THR A 210 -2.06 -27.90 -7.16
CA THR A 210 -2.87 -28.61 -6.16
C THR A 210 -4.34 -28.67 -6.53
N TYR A 211 -4.89 -27.59 -7.08
CA TYR A 211 -6.32 -27.44 -7.39
C TYR A 211 -6.54 -27.24 -8.89
N LYS A 212 -6.20 -28.27 -9.68
CA LYS A 212 -6.23 -28.23 -11.15
C LYS A 212 -7.60 -27.92 -11.72
N GLU A 213 -8.64 -28.58 -11.23
CA GLU A 213 -10.03 -28.34 -11.65
C GLU A 213 -10.48 -26.92 -11.32
N LEU A 214 -10.08 -26.39 -10.15
CA LEU A 214 -10.37 -25.01 -9.78
C LEU A 214 -9.66 -24.01 -10.69
N PHE A 215 -8.39 -24.28 -11.04
CA PHE A 215 -7.68 -23.45 -12.01
C PHE A 215 -8.34 -23.49 -13.39
N PHE A 216 -8.85 -24.65 -13.81
CA PHE A 216 -9.59 -24.77 -15.07
C PHE A 216 -10.81 -23.84 -15.08
N HIS A 217 -11.67 -23.93 -14.07
CA HIS A 217 -12.82 -23.05 -13.99
C HIS A 217 -12.42 -21.58 -13.85
N PHE A 218 -11.34 -21.27 -13.13
CA PHE A 218 -10.78 -19.92 -13.07
C PHE A 218 -10.34 -19.42 -14.45
N TYR A 219 -9.67 -20.26 -15.23
CA TYR A 219 -9.25 -19.93 -16.59
C TYR A 219 -10.47 -19.57 -17.44
N ILE A 220 -11.50 -20.43 -17.45
CA ILE A 220 -12.73 -20.22 -18.19
C ILE A 220 -13.44 -18.94 -17.75
N ASP A 221 -13.70 -18.82 -16.44
CA ASP A 221 -14.57 -17.80 -15.88
C ASP A 221 -13.94 -16.41 -15.86
N ILE A 222 -12.62 -16.33 -15.63
CA ILE A 222 -11.91 -15.06 -15.40
C ILE A 222 -10.91 -14.75 -16.51
N LEU A 223 -10.07 -15.70 -16.89
CA LEU A 223 -8.96 -15.42 -17.81
C LEU A 223 -9.47 -15.24 -19.25
N SER A 224 -10.29 -16.16 -19.74
CA SER A 224 -10.77 -16.15 -21.12
C SER A 224 -11.97 -15.23 -21.36
N ASN A 225 -12.80 -14.98 -20.34
CA ASN A 225 -13.93 -14.02 -20.43
C ASN A 225 -13.51 -12.54 -20.35
N SER A 226 -12.21 -12.24 -20.20
CA SER A 226 -11.73 -10.86 -20.13
C SER A 226 -11.92 -10.17 -21.49
N LYS A 227 -12.62 -9.02 -21.47
CA LYS A 227 -13.12 -8.25 -22.64
C LYS A 227 -12.06 -7.82 -23.68
N ASN A 228 -10.78 -8.09 -23.43
CA ASN A 228 -9.69 -7.78 -24.35
C ASN A 228 -9.47 -8.86 -25.43
N PHE A 229 -10.07 -10.04 -25.29
CA PHE A 229 -10.02 -11.04 -26.36
C PHE A 229 -11.11 -10.78 -27.40
N LYS A 230 -10.69 -10.37 -28.60
CA LYS A 230 -11.58 -10.26 -29.78
C LYS A 230 -12.01 -11.61 -30.36
N ASN A 231 -11.57 -12.75 -29.80
CA ASN A 231 -11.82 -14.07 -30.36
C ASN A 231 -12.37 -15.05 -29.32
N GLU A 232 -13.64 -15.44 -29.50
CA GLU A 232 -14.39 -16.40 -28.67
C GLU A 232 -13.83 -17.85 -28.70
N GLN A 233 -12.76 -18.13 -29.47
CA GLN A 233 -12.25 -19.50 -29.68
C GLN A 233 -11.18 -19.97 -28.66
N LEU A 234 -10.73 -19.12 -27.74
CA LEU A 234 -9.60 -19.41 -26.84
C LEU A 234 -9.85 -20.46 -25.75
N TYR A 235 -11.11 -20.68 -25.37
CA TYR A 235 -11.50 -21.67 -24.36
C TYR A 235 -11.29 -23.13 -24.83
N LYS A 236 -11.04 -23.34 -26.12
CA LYS A 236 -10.98 -24.67 -26.74
C LYS A 236 -9.56 -25.21 -26.96
N TYR A 237 -8.52 -24.39 -26.74
CA TYR A 237 -7.16 -24.82 -27.06
C TYR A 237 -6.47 -25.54 -25.91
N PHE A 238 -6.69 -25.10 -24.67
CA PHE A 238 -6.05 -25.73 -23.52
C PHE A 238 -6.93 -26.89 -23.02
N ASP A 239 -6.46 -28.12 -23.20
CA ASP A 239 -7.22 -29.32 -22.84
C ASP A 239 -6.97 -29.68 -21.38
N PHE A 240 -7.97 -29.44 -20.53
CA PHE A 240 -7.88 -29.67 -19.09
C PHE A 240 -8.43 -31.01 -18.64
N ASN A 241 -8.86 -31.89 -19.57
CA ASN A 241 -9.13 -33.29 -19.25
C ASN A 241 -7.84 -34.07 -18.92
N GLN A 242 -6.65 -33.43 -18.99
CA GLN A 242 -5.35 -34.02 -18.72
C GLN A 242 -4.42 -33.17 -17.84
N ILE A 243 -3.33 -33.82 -17.46
CA ILE A 243 -2.23 -33.30 -16.63
C ILE A 243 -1.57 -32.12 -17.35
N PHE A 244 -1.74 -30.90 -16.84
CA PHE A 244 -0.88 -29.78 -17.23
C PHE A 244 0.33 -29.66 -16.31
N LYS A 245 1.43 -29.17 -16.87
CA LYS A 245 2.66 -28.82 -16.15
C LYS A 245 2.60 -27.35 -15.75
N VAL A 246 2.99 -27.03 -14.53
CA VAL A 246 3.17 -25.66 -14.05
C VAL A 246 4.65 -25.47 -13.77
N GLU A 247 5.28 -24.54 -14.48
CA GLU A 247 6.70 -24.22 -14.39
C GLU A 247 6.89 -22.79 -13.87
N ARG A 248 7.95 -22.60 -13.10
CA ARG A 248 8.33 -21.34 -12.49
C ARG A 248 9.66 -20.89 -13.08
N GLU A 249 9.80 -19.60 -13.37
CA GLU A 249 11.07 -18.96 -13.77
C GLU A 249 11.74 -19.56 -15.02
N ILE A 250 11.00 -20.33 -15.82
CA ILE A 250 11.55 -20.91 -17.06
C ILE A 250 11.69 -19.79 -18.10
N ASN A 251 12.90 -19.58 -18.62
CA ASN A 251 13.23 -18.45 -19.49
C ASN A 251 12.92 -17.07 -18.86
N ASN A 252 12.98 -16.99 -17.52
CA ASN A 252 12.58 -15.83 -16.70
C ASN A 252 11.08 -15.51 -16.72
N ILE A 253 10.25 -16.37 -17.30
CA ILE A 253 8.80 -16.23 -17.21
C ILE A 253 8.38 -16.62 -15.80
N ASP A 254 7.62 -15.75 -15.12
CA ASP A 254 7.14 -16.03 -13.77
C ASP A 254 6.44 -17.39 -13.73
N ILE A 255 5.29 -17.54 -14.40
CA ILE A 255 4.56 -18.81 -14.46
C ILE A 255 4.29 -19.17 -15.91
N LYS A 256 4.74 -20.36 -16.33
CA LYS A 256 4.37 -21.00 -17.60
C LYS A 256 3.58 -22.26 -17.30
N LEU A 257 2.38 -22.37 -17.85
CA LEU A 257 1.61 -23.61 -17.84
C LEU A 257 1.62 -24.20 -19.23
N THR A 258 1.82 -25.52 -19.33
CA THR A 258 1.81 -26.24 -20.61
C THR A 258 0.89 -27.44 -20.47
N ASP A 259 -0.11 -27.57 -21.35
CA ASP A 259 -0.94 -28.76 -21.41
C ASP A 259 -0.21 -29.92 -22.11
N ASP A 260 -0.87 -31.08 -22.16
CA ASP A 260 -0.37 -32.30 -22.81
C ASP A 260 -0.19 -32.14 -24.33
N LYS A 261 -1.01 -31.30 -24.96
CA LYS A 261 -0.95 -30.95 -26.38
C LYS A 261 0.15 -29.95 -26.71
N GLY A 262 0.74 -29.30 -25.70
CA GLY A 262 1.79 -28.31 -25.85
C GLY A 262 1.29 -26.86 -25.92
N ASN A 263 0.00 -26.60 -25.73
CA ASN A 263 -0.52 -25.24 -25.61
C ASN A 263 -0.02 -24.59 -24.32
N VAL A 264 0.23 -23.28 -24.39
CA VAL A 264 0.93 -22.56 -23.35
C VAL A 264 0.06 -21.44 -22.77
N ILE A 265 0.07 -21.32 -21.44
CA ILE A 265 -0.38 -20.13 -20.73
C ILE A 265 0.84 -19.48 -20.08
N VAL A 266 1.05 -18.21 -20.36
CA VAL A 266 2.07 -17.36 -19.74
C VAL A 266 1.39 -16.39 -18.80
N ILE A 267 1.83 -16.37 -17.54
CA ILE A 267 1.38 -15.39 -16.55
C ILE A 267 2.61 -14.64 -16.05
N GLU A 268 2.62 -13.34 -16.32
CA GLU A 268 3.50 -12.37 -15.67
C GLU A 268 2.80 -11.85 -14.41
N ASN A 269 3.50 -11.83 -13.27
CA ASN A 269 2.93 -11.42 -12.00
C ASN A 269 3.58 -10.13 -11.49
N LYS A 270 2.78 -9.07 -11.36
CA LYS A 270 3.23 -7.77 -10.83
C LYS A 270 2.63 -7.49 -9.47
N ILE A 271 3.42 -6.86 -8.59
CA ILE A 271 3.00 -6.40 -7.26
C ILE A 271 3.46 -4.98 -6.99
N LYS A 272 4.75 -4.66 -7.16
CA LYS A 272 5.28 -3.30 -6.95
C LYS A 272 6.19 -2.85 -8.08
N SER A 273 6.78 -3.79 -8.84
CA SER A 273 7.65 -3.45 -9.95
C SER A 273 6.83 -3.06 -11.19
N ASN A 274 7.36 -2.12 -11.96
CA ASN A 274 6.89 -1.88 -13.33
C ASN A 274 7.33 -3.04 -14.24
N ILE A 275 6.99 -2.98 -15.53
CA ILE A 275 7.55 -3.90 -16.53
C ILE A 275 9.07 -3.71 -16.59
N ASN A 276 9.84 -4.79 -16.40
CA ASN A 276 11.31 -4.75 -16.39
C ASN A 276 11.90 -4.99 -17.78
N GLY A 277 13.24 -4.87 -17.88
CA GLY A 277 13.99 -5.18 -19.10
C GLY A 277 13.83 -4.14 -20.20
N VAL A 278 13.50 -2.90 -19.83
CA VAL A 278 13.31 -1.79 -20.77
C VAL A 278 14.62 -1.47 -21.48
N ASN A 279 14.64 -1.65 -22.80
CA ASN A 279 15.75 -1.24 -23.65
C ASN A 279 15.38 0.03 -24.43
N LEU A 280 15.71 1.20 -23.88
CA LEU A 280 15.43 2.50 -24.49
C LEU A 280 16.16 2.74 -25.83
N LYS A 281 17.08 1.86 -26.22
CA LYS A 281 17.82 1.97 -27.50
C LYS A 281 17.07 1.37 -28.68
N ILE A 282 16.03 0.57 -28.43
CA ILE A 282 15.30 -0.16 -29.45
C ILE A 282 13.84 0.26 -29.35
N GLU A 283 13.53 1.32 -30.10
CA GLU A 283 12.17 1.67 -30.46
C GLU A 283 11.84 1.00 -31.79
N ASP A 284 10.67 0.36 -31.89
CA ASP A 284 10.19 -0.13 -33.17
C ASP A 284 9.78 1.05 -34.09
N HIS A 285 9.38 0.75 -35.32
CA HIS A 285 8.87 1.77 -36.26
C HIS A 285 7.63 2.54 -35.75
N PHE A 286 7.04 2.12 -34.64
CA PHE A 286 5.88 2.73 -33.98
C PHE A 286 6.22 3.35 -32.62
N HIS A 287 7.51 3.55 -32.30
CA HIS A 287 8.00 4.12 -31.04
C HIS A 287 7.62 3.33 -29.78
N LYS A 288 7.38 2.02 -29.89
CA LYS A 288 7.15 1.15 -28.74
C LYS A 288 8.46 0.66 -28.13
N ILE A 289 8.44 0.51 -26.81
CA ILE A 289 9.60 0.15 -25.99
C ILE A 289 9.71 -1.37 -25.86
N GLU A 290 10.84 -1.95 -26.25
CA GLU A 290 11.13 -3.37 -25.99
C GLU A 290 11.27 -3.65 -24.48
N SER A 291 10.71 -4.77 -24.03
CA SER A 291 10.70 -5.13 -22.61
C SER A 291 10.68 -6.65 -22.41
N GLN A 292 10.58 -7.08 -21.14
CA GLN A 292 10.32 -8.48 -20.81
C GLN A 292 9.06 -9.05 -21.52
N LEU A 293 8.04 -8.23 -21.81
CA LEU A 293 6.79 -8.72 -22.42
C LEU A 293 7.02 -9.21 -23.86
N SER A 294 7.67 -8.40 -24.69
CA SER A 294 8.03 -8.78 -26.06
C SER A 294 9.01 -9.96 -26.07
N LYS A 295 9.97 -10.00 -25.13
CA LYS A 295 10.87 -11.13 -24.97
C LYS A 295 10.12 -12.44 -24.71
N TYR A 296 9.20 -12.46 -23.75
CA TYR A 296 8.44 -13.66 -23.40
C TYR A 296 7.47 -14.07 -24.51
N TYR A 297 6.82 -13.09 -25.15
CA TYR A 297 5.99 -13.32 -26.31
C TYR A 297 6.76 -14.01 -27.44
N ASN A 298 7.94 -13.48 -27.82
CA ASN A 298 8.76 -14.04 -28.89
C ASN A 298 9.27 -15.46 -28.58
N ILE A 299 9.73 -15.70 -27.35
CA ILE A 299 10.20 -17.02 -26.92
C ILE A 299 9.08 -18.07 -27.08
N VAL A 300 7.90 -17.76 -26.53
CA VAL A 300 6.77 -18.71 -26.53
C VAL A 300 6.14 -18.83 -27.92
N LYS A 301 6.08 -17.74 -28.69
CA LYS A 301 5.58 -17.78 -30.07
C LYS A 301 6.44 -18.69 -30.94
N ASN A 302 7.76 -18.56 -30.91
CA ASN A 302 8.66 -19.44 -31.66
C ASN A 302 8.51 -20.92 -31.26
N GLU A 303 8.35 -21.19 -29.96
CA GLU A 303 8.11 -22.55 -29.45
C GLU A 303 6.76 -23.12 -29.91
N THR A 304 5.73 -22.28 -29.95
CA THR A 304 4.36 -22.73 -30.28
C THR A 304 4.13 -22.83 -31.79
N GLU A 305 4.72 -21.95 -32.60
CA GLU A 305 4.64 -22.01 -34.06
C GLU A 305 5.33 -23.26 -34.62
N THR A 306 6.51 -23.61 -34.11
CA THR A 306 7.23 -24.84 -34.51
C THR A 306 6.45 -26.12 -34.23
N LYS A 307 5.58 -26.11 -33.21
CA LYS A 307 4.75 -27.25 -32.79
C LYS A 307 3.30 -27.16 -33.28
N ASN A 308 2.92 -26.09 -33.97
CA ASN A 308 1.55 -25.78 -34.39
C ASN A 308 0.53 -25.79 -33.22
N VAL A 309 0.92 -25.23 -32.07
CA VAL A 309 0.09 -25.11 -30.85
C VAL A 309 -0.19 -23.64 -30.53
N LYS A 310 -1.01 -23.37 -29.51
CA LYS A 310 -1.45 -22.00 -29.16
C LYS A 310 -0.85 -21.50 -27.84
N ALA A 311 -0.76 -20.18 -27.71
CA ALA A 311 -0.29 -19.51 -26.50
C ALA A 311 -1.25 -18.39 -26.06
N SER A 312 -1.43 -18.24 -24.74
CA SER A 312 -2.19 -17.16 -24.10
C SER A 312 -1.33 -16.43 -23.09
N PHE A 313 -1.46 -15.11 -23.01
CA PHE A 313 -0.58 -14.27 -22.20
C PHE A 313 -1.39 -13.39 -21.25
N PHE A 314 -1.03 -13.40 -19.97
CA PHE A 314 -1.72 -12.67 -18.91
C PHE A 314 -0.75 -11.89 -18.05
N ILE A 315 -1.20 -10.76 -17.52
CA ILE A 315 -0.51 -10.01 -16.47
C ILE A 315 -1.43 -9.94 -15.26
N PHE A 316 -0.99 -10.51 -14.15
CA PHE A 316 -1.64 -10.34 -12.85
C PHE A 316 -1.12 -9.07 -12.21
N TYR A 317 -2.01 -8.19 -11.75
CA TYR A 317 -1.60 -6.90 -11.17
C TYR A 317 -2.51 -6.45 -10.01
N PRO A 318 -2.00 -5.69 -9.03
CA PRO A 318 -2.78 -5.22 -7.89
C PRO A 318 -3.54 -3.94 -8.23
N GLU A 319 -4.61 -3.65 -7.50
CA GLU A 319 -5.49 -2.50 -7.82
C GLU A 319 -4.79 -1.14 -7.68
N TYR A 320 -3.85 -1.01 -6.76
CA TYR A 320 -3.08 0.22 -6.57
C TYR A 320 -2.04 0.50 -7.68
N HIS A 321 -1.87 -0.40 -8.66
CA HIS A 321 -0.87 -0.26 -9.72
C HIS A 321 -1.44 0.40 -10.99
N GLU A 322 -2.14 1.54 -10.83
CA GLU A 322 -2.72 2.29 -11.95
C GLU A 322 -1.69 2.74 -12.99
N VAL A 323 -0.46 3.02 -12.55
CA VAL A 323 0.63 3.41 -13.46
C VAL A 323 0.95 2.32 -14.46
N LEU A 324 0.85 1.05 -14.09
CA LEU A 324 1.03 -0.04 -15.04
C LEU A 324 -0.04 0.00 -16.13
N LYS A 325 -1.32 0.18 -15.78
CA LYS A 325 -2.41 0.26 -16.78
C LYS A 325 -2.15 1.37 -17.79
N ASN A 326 -1.72 2.54 -17.32
CA ASN A 326 -1.52 3.71 -18.15
C ASN A 326 -0.24 3.65 -18.98
N SER A 327 0.81 3.00 -18.47
CA SER A 327 2.10 2.86 -19.18
C SER A 327 2.17 1.64 -20.10
N LEU A 328 1.29 0.65 -19.89
CA LEU A 328 1.32 -0.61 -20.65
C LEU A 328 1.30 -0.42 -22.18
N PRO A 329 0.48 0.49 -22.77
CA PRO A 329 0.44 0.69 -24.22
C PRO A 329 1.76 1.12 -24.85
N ALA A 330 2.69 1.65 -24.07
CA ALA A 330 4.01 2.08 -24.57
C ALA A 330 4.96 0.90 -24.83
N TYR A 331 4.69 -0.30 -24.28
CA TYR A 331 5.56 -1.45 -24.47
C TYR A 331 5.19 -2.25 -25.72
N LEU A 332 6.22 -2.79 -26.38
CA LEU A 332 6.06 -3.71 -27.50
C LEU A 332 5.36 -5.01 -27.04
N ASP A 333 4.47 -5.54 -27.88
CA ASP A 333 3.63 -6.72 -27.64
C ASP A 333 2.72 -6.68 -26.40
N ALA A 334 2.61 -5.53 -25.74
CA ALA A 334 1.69 -5.34 -24.62
C ALA A 334 0.23 -5.67 -24.96
N ASP A 335 -0.19 -5.43 -26.21
CA ASP A 335 -1.53 -5.74 -26.70
C ASP A 335 -1.82 -7.24 -26.80
N LYS A 336 -0.79 -8.10 -26.67
CA LYS A 336 -0.94 -9.56 -26.62
C LYS A 336 -1.29 -10.06 -25.23
N TYR A 337 -1.10 -9.23 -24.20
CA TYR A 337 -1.33 -9.59 -22.81
C TYR A 337 -2.69 -9.11 -22.33
N VAL A 338 -3.36 -9.97 -21.56
CA VAL A 338 -4.60 -9.63 -20.87
C VAL A 338 -4.32 -9.30 -19.41
N LEU A 339 -4.74 -8.10 -19.01
CA LEU A 339 -4.65 -7.63 -17.64
C LEU A 339 -5.74 -8.28 -16.77
N ILE A 340 -5.33 -8.96 -15.70
CA ILE A 340 -6.22 -9.57 -14.72
C ILE A 340 -5.88 -9.02 -13.34
N SER A 341 -6.86 -8.36 -12.72
CA SER A 341 -6.61 -7.72 -11.44
C SER A 341 -6.64 -8.72 -10.29
N TYR A 342 -5.84 -8.48 -9.26
CA TYR A 342 -5.85 -9.29 -8.05
C TYR A 342 -7.22 -9.27 -7.36
N LYS A 343 -8.03 -8.22 -7.54
CA LYS A 343 -9.41 -8.19 -7.05
C LYS A 343 -10.28 -9.24 -7.72
N ASN A 344 -10.16 -9.42 -9.04
CA ASN A 344 -10.90 -10.46 -9.77
C ASN A 344 -10.44 -11.86 -9.35
N ILE A 345 -9.12 -12.05 -9.25
CA ILE A 345 -8.49 -13.30 -8.80
C ILE A 345 -8.97 -13.65 -7.39
N TYR A 346 -8.79 -12.73 -6.45
CA TYR A 346 -9.19 -12.90 -5.05
C TYR A 346 -10.68 -13.17 -4.93
N GLY A 347 -11.53 -12.40 -5.60
CA GLY A 347 -12.99 -12.58 -5.56
C GLY A 347 -13.41 -13.98 -6.01
N TYR A 348 -12.82 -14.47 -7.08
CA TYR A 348 -13.07 -15.82 -7.60
C TYR A 348 -12.67 -16.90 -6.59
N TYR A 349 -11.40 -16.92 -6.20
CA TYR A 349 -10.87 -17.96 -5.31
C TYR A 349 -11.47 -17.89 -3.89
N LYS A 350 -11.82 -16.68 -3.41
CA LYS A 350 -12.47 -16.49 -2.12
C LYS A 350 -13.86 -17.10 -2.10
N LYS A 351 -14.66 -16.88 -3.14
CA LYS A 351 -15.99 -17.46 -3.28
C LYS A 351 -15.91 -18.99 -3.25
N TRP A 352 -15.08 -19.58 -4.12
CA TRP A 352 -14.90 -21.03 -4.13
C TRP A 352 -14.44 -21.58 -2.78
N PHE A 353 -13.48 -20.92 -2.13
CA PHE A 353 -13.00 -21.35 -0.82
C PHE A 353 -14.10 -21.29 0.24
N ASP A 354 -14.92 -20.25 0.28
CA ASP A 354 -16.02 -20.18 1.24
C ASP A 354 -17.04 -21.30 1.07
N ASP A 355 -17.34 -21.65 -0.18
CA ASP A 355 -18.28 -22.72 -0.54
C ASP A 355 -17.72 -24.12 -0.23
N ASN A 356 -16.40 -24.29 -0.33
CA ASN A 356 -15.75 -25.62 -0.26
C ASN A 356 -14.91 -25.87 1.00
N LYS A 357 -14.61 -24.86 1.83
CA LYS A 357 -13.67 -24.97 2.98
C LYS A 357 -14.01 -26.06 4.00
N LYS A 358 -15.27 -26.48 4.10
CA LYS A 358 -15.68 -27.57 5.00
C LYS A 358 -15.24 -28.94 4.50
N ASN A 359 -15.08 -29.09 3.19
CA ASN A 359 -14.71 -30.33 2.51
C ASN A 359 -13.19 -30.46 2.33
N LEU A 360 -12.43 -29.38 2.55
CA LEU A 360 -10.98 -29.38 2.49
C LEU A 360 -10.39 -29.95 3.80
N SER A 361 -9.41 -30.85 3.66
CA SER A 361 -8.62 -31.29 4.81
C SER A 361 -7.83 -30.14 5.42
N THR A 362 -7.44 -30.29 6.68
CA THR A 362 -6.90 -29.21 7.53
C THR A 362 -5.73 -28.47 6.88
N LEU A 363 -4.75 -29.20 6.32
CA LEU A 363 -3.52 -28.60 5.80
C LEU A 363 -3.73 -27.87 4.45
N PRO A 364 -4.37 -28.48 3.42
CA PRO A 364 -4.74 -27.75 2.21
C PRO A 364 -5.62 -26.54 2.48
N ARG A 365 -6.60 -26.66 3.39
CA ARG A 365 -7.44 -25.54 3.83
C ARG A 365 -6.62 -24.41 4.42
N PHE A 366 -5.63 -24.73 5.27
CA PHE A 366 -4.75 -23.74 5.87
C PHE A 366 -3.96 -22.98 4.80
N TYR A 367 -3.26 -23.67 3.89
CA TYR A 367 -2.48 -22.99 2.85
C TYR A 367 -3.33 -22.14 1.91
N PHE A 368 -4.55 -22.60 1.59
CA PHE A 368 -5.47 -21.83 0.76
C PHE A 368 -5.95 -20.56 1.47
N ASP A 369 -6.33 -20.67 2.75
CA ASP A 369 -6.72 -19.51 3.56
C ASP A 369 -5.56 -18.49 3.64
N GLN A 370 -4.34 -18.99 3.84
CA GLN A 370 -3.15 -18.14 3.88
C GLN A 370 -2.86 -17.47 2.53
N PHE A 371 -3.02 -18.17 1.41
CA PHE A 371 -2.92 -17.60 0.07
C PHE A 371 -3.93 -16.46 -0.14
N LEU A 372 -5.20 -16.68 0.21
CA LEU A 372 -6.24 -15.65 0.11
C LEU A 372 -5.95 -14.45 1.01
N ASN A 373 -5.55 -14.71 2.26
CA ASN A 373 -5.19 -13.64 3.20
C ASN A 373 -3.99 -12.81 2.70
N SER A 374 -3.04 -13.45 2.01
CA SER A 374 -1.89 -12.78 1.40
C SER A 374 -2.30 -11.94 0.18
N LEU A 375 -3.19 -12.46 -0.68
CA LEU A 375 -3.69 -11.74 -1.85
C LEU A 375 -4.56 -10.54 -1.50
N LYS A 376 -5.32 -10.61 -0.40
CA LYS A 376 -6.32 -9.60 -0.04
C LYS A 376 -5.78 -8.17 -0.09
N LYS A 377 -4.56 -7.94 0.41
CA LYS A 377 -3.97 -6.58 0.46
C LYS A 377 -3.77 -5.95 -0.93
N HIS A 378 -3.54 -6.78 -1.94
CA HIS A 378 -3.32 -6.36 -3.32
C HIS A 378 -4.62 -6.08 -4.08
N THR A 379 -5.77 -6.34 -3.45
CA THR A 379 -7.09 -5.98 -3.97
C THR A 379 -7.50 -4.55 -3.61
N GLU A 380 -6.75 -3.91 -2.70
CA GLU A 380 -7.02 -2.55 -2.25
C GLU A 380 -6.43 -1.54 -3.23
N SER A 381 -7.13 -0.42 -3.43
CA SER A 381 -6.69 0.65 -4.35
C SER A 381 -5.52 1.47 -3.80
N VAL A 382 -5.14 1.27 -2.54
CA VAL A 382 -4.10 2.02 -1.83
C VAL A 382 -3.37 1.13 -0.82
N ASP A 383 -2.08 1.35 -0.62
CA ASP A 383 -1.28 0.68 0.42
C ASP A 383 -1.49 1.38 1.77
N ASN A 384 -2.32 0.77 2.64
CA ASN A 384 -2.62 1.27 4.00
C ASN A 384 -2.03 0.40 5.12
N GLN A 385 -1.20 -0.59 4.77
CA GLN A 385 -0.79 -1.65 5.70
C GLN A 385 -0.19 -1.08 7.00
N LEU A 386 0.75 -0.14 6.86
CA LEU A 386 1.41 0.46 8.02
C LEU A 386 0.42 1.20 8.92
N GLU A 387 -0.54 1.92 8.35
CA GLU A 387 -1.55 2.64 9.13
C GLU A 387 -2.47 1.67 9.88
N GLU A 388 -2.95 0.63 9.21
CA GLU A 388 -3.81 -0.39 9.81
C GLU A 388 -3.09 -1.18 10.91
N GLU A 389 -1.84 -1.58 10.66
CA GLU A 389 -1.02 -2.30 11.62
C GLU A 389 -0.74 -1.45 12.86
N LEU A 390 -0.41 -0.17 12.69
CA LEU A 390 -0.19 0.75 13.80
C LEU A 390 -1.48 0.96 14.61
N LYS A 391 -2.63 1.13 13.94
CA LYS A 391 -3.94 1.21 14.62
C LYS A 391 -4.25 -0.07 15.39
N LEU A 392 -3.98 -1.24 14.81
CA LEU A 392 -4.18 -2.54 15.43
C LEU A 392 -3.34 -2.69 16.70
N LYS A 393 -2.02 -2.47 16.59
CA LYS A 393 -1.07 -2.54 17.71
C LYS A 393 -1.47 -1.58 18.82
N PHE A 394 -1.80 -0.34 18.46
CA PHE A 394 -2.22 0.68 19.41
C PHE A 394 -3.50 0.28 20.17
N ASN A 395 -4.52 -0.22 19.46
CA ASN A 395 -5.77 -0.69 20.07
C ASN A 395 -5.54 -1.89 21.00
N ASN A 396 -4.80 -2.90 20.53
CA ASN A 396 -4.51 -4.12 21.29
C ASN A 396 -3.72 -3.83 22.57
N ARG A 397 -2.73 -2.92 22.51
CA ARG A 397 -1.96 -2.51 23.68
C ARG A 397 -2.84 -1.84 24.74
N ILE A 398 -3.75 -0.95 24.33
CA ILE A 398 -4.74 -0.36 25.26
C ILE A 398 -5.64 -1.45 25.86
N PHE A 399 -6.12 -2.39 25.04
CA PHE A 399 -6.97 -3.48 25.52
C PHE A 399 -6.26 -4.31 26.60
N GLU A 400 -5.02 -4.71 26.37
CA GLU A 400 -4.20 -5.50 27.29
C GLU A 400 -4.01 -4.77 28.63
N LEU A 401 -3.60 -3.50 28.58
CA LEU A 401 -3.40 -2.69 29.79
C LEU A 401 -4.67 -2.53 30.63
N ARG A 402 -5.84 -2.44 29.98
CA ARG A 402 -7.14 -2.36 30.67
C ARG A 402 -7.56 -3.67 31.33
N GLN A 403 -7.09 -4.81 30.85
CA GLN A 403 -7.36 -6.09 31.51
C GLN A 403 -6.43 -6.29 32.70
N SER A 404 -5.15 -5.96 32.55
CA SER A 404 -4.16 -6.03 33.64
C SER A 404 -4.43 -5.10 34.81
N SER A 405 -5.24 -4.05 34.61
CA SER A 405 -5.65 -3.12 35.68
C SER A 405 -6.98 -3.49 36.35
N LYS A 406 -7.63 -4.57 35.90
CA LYS A 406 -8.84 -5.15 36.51
C LYS A 406 -8.58 -6.44 37.29
N SER A 407 -7.48 -7.12 36.99
CA SER A 407 -6.88 -8.19 37.80
C SER A 407 -6.09 -7.59 38.94
#